data_AF-A0A7W1Q5D9-F1
#
_entry.id   AF-A0A7W1Q5D9-F1
#
_cell.length_a   1.000
_cell.length_b   1.000
_cell.length_c   1.000
_cell.angle_alpha   90.00
_cell.angle_beta   90.00
_cell.angle_gamma   90.00
#
_symmetry.space_group_name_H-M   'P 1'
#
loop_
_entity.id
_entity.type
_entity.pdbx_description
1 polymer ?
#
loop_
_entity_poly.entity_id
_entity_poly.type
_entity_poly.pdbx_seq_one_letter_code
_entity_poly.pdbx_strand_id
1 'polypeptide(L)' 'MAKSWNVRGIPTFVIIDKAGKVRKVQVGFAKGKTEAVLEDTVKQLLAE' A
#
# COMPACT_ATOMS: atom_id res chain seq x y z
N MET A 1 -14.47 -7.54 3.49
CA MET A 1 -13.61 -6.56 2.80
C MET A 1 -12.35 -6.18 3.59
N ALA A 2 -12.43 -5.70 4.84
CA ALA A 2 -11.21 -5.39 5.61
C ALA A 2 -10.31 -6.61 5.93
N LYS A 3 -10.90 -7.73 6.37
CA LYS A 3 -10.16 -8.99 6.62
C LYS A 3 -9.50 -9.58 5.37
N SER A 4 -10.15 -9.48 4.21
CA SER A 4 -9.63 -10.04 2.94
C SER A 4 -8.41 -9.29 2.41
N TRP A 5 -8.18 -8.05 2.88
CA TRP A 5 -6.98 -7.27 2.59
C TRP A 5 -5.99 -7.28 3.76
N ASN A 6 -6.18 -8.16 4.75
CA ASN A 6 -5.34 -8.25 5.95
C ASN A 6 -5.19 -6.92 6.71
N VAL A 7 -6.23 -6.08 6.67
CA VAL A 7 -6.30 -4.84 7.46
C VAL A 7 -6.44 -5.24 8.93
N ARG A 8 -5.40 -4.98 9.73
CA ARG A 8 -5.35 -5.31 11.17
C ARG A 8 -5.38 -4.09 12.10
N GLY A 9 -5.39 -2.88 11.54
CA GLY A 9 -5.35 -1.64 12.31
C GLY A 9 -5.58 -0.41 11.43
N ILE A 10 -5.58 0.77 12.06
CA ILE A 10 -5.75 2.06 11.40
C ILE A 10 -4.55 2.98 11.70
N PRO A 11 -4.16 3.87 10.77
CA PRO A 11 -4.60 3.94 9.37
C PRO A 11 -4.08 2.76 8.53
N THR A 12 -4.70 2.44 7.40
CA THR A 12 -4.20 1.44 6.43
C THR A 12 -4.24 2.01 5.02
N PHE A 13 -3.16 1.80 4.28
CA PHE A 13 -2.97 2.25 2.90
C PHE A 13 -2.96 1.01 1.98
N VAL A 14 -3.72 1.08 0.89
CA VAL A 14 -3.80 0.00 -0.11
C VAL A 14 -3.43 0.58 -1.47
N ILE A 15 -2.44 -0.02 -2.14
CA ILE A 15 -2.03 0.36 -3.49
C ILE A 15 -2.56 -0.69 -4.46
N ILE A 16 -3.31 -0.22 -5.46
CA ILE A 16 -3.93 -1.02 -6.51
C ILE A 16 -3.33 -0.57 -7.84
N ASP A 17 -2.92 -1.53 -8.68
CA ASP A 17 -2.41 -1.23 -10.01
C ASP A 17 -3.53 -0.98 -11.04
N LYS A 18 -3.14 -0.63 -12.27
CA LYS A 18 -4.07 -0.36 -13.38
C LYS A 18 -4.88 -1.59 -13.79
N ALA A 19 -4.42 -2.81 -13.48
CA ALA A 19 -5.14 -4.05 -13.73
C ALA A 19 -6.11 -4.42 -12.59
N GLY A 20 -6.24 -3.56 -11.58
CA GLY A 20 -7.11 -3.78 -10.43
C GLY A 20 -6.54 -4.76 -9.40
N LYS A 21 -5.25 -5.11 -9.47
CA LYS A 21 -4.61 -6.01 -8.52
C LYS A 21 -4.01 -5.24 -7.35
N VAL A 22 -4.16 -5.78 -6.14
CA VAL A 22 -3.54 -5.22 -4.93
C VAL A 22 -2.04 -5.52 -4.96
N ARG A 23 -1.23 -4.47 -4.95
CA ARG A 23 0.23 -4.57 -4.98
C ARG A 23 0.86 -4.37 -3.62
N LYS A 24 0.23 -3.57 -2.76
CA LYS A 24 0.70 -3.34 -1.40
C LYS A 24 -0.46 -3.07 -0.45
N VAL A 25 -0.32 -3.61 0.76
CA VAL A 25 -1.09 -3.20 1.94
C VAL A 25 -0.10 -2.76 3.01
N GLN A 26 -0.21 -1.51 3.44
CA GLN A 26 0.59 -0.94 4.52
C GLN A 26 -0.34 -0.59 5.69
N VAL A 27 -0.21 -1.32 6.79
CA VAL A 27 -1.00 -1.09 8.02
C VAL A 27 -0.17 -0.23 8.98
N GLY A 28 -0.81 0.76 9.58
CA GLY A 28 -0.19 1.74 10.46
C GLY A 28 0.55 2.85 9.70
N PHE A 29 0.85 3.93 10.42
CA PHE A 29 1.61 5.06 9.91
C PHE A 29 2.86 5.29 10.77
N ALA A 30 4.01 5.34 10.12
CA ALA A 30 5.28 5.71 10.72
C ALA A 30 5.93 6.79 9.86
N LYS A 31 5.98 8.03 10.39
CA LYS A 31 6.50 9.20 9.68
C LYS A 31 7.89 8.94 9.09
N GLY A 32 8.06 9.27 7.82
CA GLY A 32 9.28 9.06 7.04
C GLY A 32 9.42 7.66 6.44
N LYS A 33 8.86 6.63 7.08
CA LYS A 33 8.93 5.24 6.57
C LYS A 33 7.74 4.90 5.70
N THR A 34 6.54 5.26 6.12
CA THR A 34 5.31 4.94 5.38
C THR A 34 5.31 5.65 4.03
N GLU A 35 5.70 6.93 4.00
CA GLU A 35 5.79 7.74 2.80
C GLU A 35 6.79 7.14 1.80
N ALA A 36 7.99 6.77 2.27
CA ALA A 36 8.99 6.11 1.44
C ALA A 36 8.48 4.78 0.85
N VAL A 37 7.84 3.93 1.67
CA VAL A 37 7.28 2.65 1.21
C VAL A 37 6.21 2.86 0.15
N LEU A 38 5.34 3.86 0.33
CA LEU A 38 4.28 4.16 -0.64
C LEU A 38 4.88 4.70 -1.94
N GLU A 39 5.82 5.64 -1.85
CA GLU A 39 6.49 6.24 -3.01
C GLU A 39 7.27 5.20 -3.82
N ASP A 40 8.06 4.35 -3.15
CA ASP A 40 8.82 3.28 -3.80
C ASP A 40 7.90 2.28 -4.50
N THR A 41 6.79 1.92 -3.86
CA THR A 41 5.79 1.02 -4.47
C THR A 41 5.21 1.66 -5.73
N VAL A 42 4.84 2.94 -5.68
CA VAL A 42 4.29 3.64 -6.87
C VAL A 42 5.33 3.74 -7.98
N LYS A 43 6.59 4.07 -7.67
CA LYS A 43 7.67 4.13 -8.66
C LYS A 43 7.91 2.79 -9.34
N GLN A 44 7.89 1.69 -8.59
CA GLN A 44 7.99 0.34 -9.16
C GLN A 44 6.85 0.04 -10.13
N LEU A 45 5.61 0.41 -9.78
CA LEU A 45 4.45 0.20 -10.65
C LEU A 45 4.40 1.07 -11.90
N LEU A 46 5.09 2.22 -11.88
CA LEU A 46 5.22 3.08 -13.06
C LEU A 46 6.36 2.66 -13.99
N ALA A 47 7.32 1.90 -13.49
CA ALA A 47 8.43 1.35 -14.26
C ALA A 47 8.12 -0.01 -14.93
N GLU A 48 7.01 -0.65 -14.54
CA GLU A 48 6.42 -1.84 -15.18
C GLU A 48 5.50 -1.46 -16.35
#